data_AF-A0A6B3FFZ9-F1
#
_entry.id   AF-A0A6B3FFZ9-F1
#
_cell.length_a   1.000
_cell.length_b   1.000
_cell.length_c   1.000
_cell.angle_alpha   90.00
_cell.angle_beta   90.00
_cell.angle_gamma   90.00
#
_symmetry.space_group_name_H-M   'P 1'
#
loop_
_entity.id
_entity.type
_entity.pdbx_description
1 polymer ?
#
loop_
_entity_poly.entity_id
_entity_poly.type
_entity_poly.pdbx_seq_one_letter_code
_entity_poly.pdbx_strand_id
1 'polypeptide(L)'
;AGPDWNADTDFDVRLQDVPLTNRRPDVIVYRAETIDVTPTRPEHVLLVVEVVSPGSETTDRVVKVDQYAKAGIPIYWRVEQAATGVPIAYTYVLDPATKAYRDGEMFTGAIKAAVPFSVAVDLGAV
;
A
#
# COMPACT_ATOMS: atom_id res chain seq x y z
N ALA A 1 -12.57 6.12 -2.16
CA ALA A 1 -11.56 7.16 -2.43
C ALA A 1 -12.28 8.43 -2.94
N GLY A 2 -11.59 9.57 -3.07
CA GLY A 2 -12.18 10.80 -3.64
C GLY A 2 -12.54 10.65 -5.13
N PRO A 3 -13.19 11.64 -5.78
CA PRO A 3 -13.68 11.51 -7.16
C PRO A 3 -12.59 11.26 -8.20
N ASP A 4 -11.33 11.65 -7.92
CA ASP A 4 -10.20 11.49 -8.85
C ASP A 4 -9.43 10.17 -8.68
N TRP A 5 -9.86 9.32 -7.75
CA TRP A 5 -9.12 8.13 -7.33
C TRP A 5 -10.04 6.90 -7.29
N ASN A 6 -9.59 5.81 -7.89
CA ASN A 6 -10.19 4.49 -7.73
C ASN A 6 -9.43 3.70 -6.68
N ALA A 7 -10.12 2.76 -6.03
CA ALA A 7 -9.51 1.75 -5.18
C ALA A 7 -9.95 0.37 -5.66
N ASP A 8 -9.01 -0.55 -5.80
CA ASP A 8 -9.27 -1.88 -6.35
C ASP A 8 -8.35 -2.93 -5.71
N THR A 9 -8.70 -4.20 -5.93
CA THR A 9 -7.94 -5.39 -5.57
C THR A 9 -7.47 -6.10 -6.84
N ASP A 10 -6.55 -7.07 -6.72
CA ASP A 10 -6.09 -7.89 -7.86
C ASP A 10 -5.50 -7.08 -9.03
N PHE A 11 -4.75 -6.01 -8.71
CA PHE A 11 -4.27 -5.04 -9.69
C PHE A 11 -2.75 -5.16 -9.91
N ASP A 12 -2.29 -5.24 -11.17
CA ASP A 12 -0.85 -5.35 -11.49
C ASP A 12 -0.17 -3.98 -11.64
N VAL A 13 0.94 -3.79 -10.93
CA VAL A 13 1.79 -2.60 -10.98
C VAL A 13 3.18 -2.98 -11.50
N ARG A 14 3.67 -2.28 -12.54
CA ARG A 14 5.06 -2.42 -13.00
C ARG A 14 5.92 -1.33 -12.39
N LEU A 15 6.72 -1.70 -11.37
CA LEU A 15 7.57 -0.76 -10.63
C LEU A 15 8.77 -0.28 -11.45
N GLN A 16 9.36 -1.15 -12.27
CA GLN A 16 10.49 -0.82 -13.14
C GLN A 16 10.62 -1.86 -14.26
N ASP A 17 11.15 -1.44 -15.41
CA ASP A 17 11.34 -2.33 -16.57
C ASP A 17 12.67 -3.11 -16.54
N VAL A 18 13.71 -2.60 -15.86
CA VAL A 18 15.04 -3.25 -15.81
C VAL A 18 15.71 -3.14 -14.42
N PRO A 19 16.01 -4.28 -13.75
CA PRO A 19 15.39 -5.58 -14.00
C PRO A 19 13.88 -5.49 -13.84
N LEU A 20 13.12 -6.18 -14.69
CA LEU A 20 11.66 -6.16 -14.67
C LEU A 20 11.16 -6.52 -13.27
N THR A 21 10.41 -5.60 -12.66
CA THR A 21 9.81 -5.80 -11.34
C THR A 21 8.34 -5.45 -11.42
N ASN A 22 7.49 -6.47 -11.37
CA ASN A 22 6.05 -6.32 -11.25
C ASN A 22 5.62 -6.71 -9.82
N ARG A 23 4.58 -6.05 -9.32
CA ARG A 23 3.92 -6.38 -8.06
C ARG A 23 2.41 -6.40 -8.26
N ARG A 24 1.74 -7.21 -7.45
CA ARG A 24 0.29 -7.28 -7.35
C ARG A 24 -0.08 -7.02 -5.89
N PRO A 25 -0.25 -5.75 -5.49
CA PRO A 25 -0.68 -5.41 -4.14
C PRO A 25 -2.10 -5.92 -3.85
N ASP A 26 -2.40 -6.14 -2.57
CA ASP A 26 -3.72 -6.59 -2.14
C ASP A 26 -4.79 -5.51 -2.34
N VAL A 27 -4.44 -4.26 -2.04
CA VAL A 27 -5.28 -3.09 -2.36
C VAL A 27 -4.40 -1.99 -2.94
N ILE A 28 -4.92 -1.31 -3.95
CA ILE A 28 -4.28 -0.15 -4.56
C ILE A 28 -5.25 1.03 -4.63
N VAL A 29 -4.72 2.25 -4.50
CA VAL A 29 -5.43 3.47 -4.87
C VAL A 29 -4.67 4.16 -6.00
N TYR A 30 -5.36 4.41 -7.11
CA TYR A 30 -4.76 4.95 -8.33
C TYR A 30 -5.68 5.97 -9.01
N ARG A 31 -5.12 6.77 -9.92
CA ARG A 31 -5.86 7.83 -10.61
C ARG A 31 -7.03 7.24 -11.40
N ALA A 32 -8.23 7.77 -11.23
CA ALA A 32 -9.42 7.24 -11.88
C ALA A 32 -9.32 7.27 -13.42
N GLU A 33 -8.61 8.25 -13.99
CA GLU A 33 -8.39 8.40 -15.42
C GLU A 33 -7.42 7.36 -16.03
N THR A 34 -6.71 6.57 -15.22
CA THR A 34 -5.70 5.61 -15.69
C THR A 34 -6.17 4.17 -15.61
N ILE A 35 -7.48 3.92 -15.53
CA ILE A 35 -8.05 2.58 -15.39
C ILE A 35 -7.65 1.61 -16.52
N ASP A 36 -7.52 2.11 -17.75
CA ASP A 36 -7.15 1.31 -18.92
C ASP A 36 -5.62 1.07 -19.04
N VAL A 37 -4.82 1.66 -18.13
CA VAL A 37 -3.36 1.51 -18.14
C VAL A 37 -2.98 0.27 -17.33
N THR A 38 -2.78 -0.84 -18.02
CA THR A 38 -2.39 -2.13 -17.41
C THR A 38 -1.12 -2.71 -18.06
N PRO A 39 -0.11 -3.14 -17.26
CA PRO A 39 0.01 -2.90 -15.82
C PRO A 39 0.17 -1.41 -15.51
N THR A 40 -0.40 -0.94 -14.39
CA THR A 40 -0.28 0.48 -14.01
C THR A 40 1.17 0.82 -13.65
N ARG A 41 1.46 2.11 -13.66
CA ARG A 41 2.78 2.67 -13.36
C ARG A 41 2.77 3.41 -12.02
N PRO A 42 3.87 3.40 -11.25
CA PRO A 42 3.92 3.98 -9.91
C PRO A 42 3.46 5.42 -9.81
N GLU A 43 3.70 6.24 -10.84
CA GLU A 43 3.29 7.65 -10.92
C GLU A 43 1.76 7.86 -10.92
N HIS A 44 1.00 6.81 -11.21
CA HIS A 44 -0.47 6.83 -11.16
C HIS A 44 -1.02 6.29 -9.84
N VAL A 45 -0.15 5.82 -8.95
CA VAL A 45 -0.52 5.17 -7.69
C VAL A 45 -0.29 6.13 -6.52
N LEU A 46 -1.30 6.25 -5.66
CA LEU A 46 -1.24 7.06 -4.44
C LEU A 46 -0.94 6.22 -3.20
N LEU A 47 -1.58 5.05 -3.09
CA LEU A 47 -1.49 4.17 -1.94
C LEU A 47 -1.41 2.72 -2.40
N VAL A 48 -0.52 1.96 -1.76
CA VAL A 48 -0.51 0.50 -1.79
C VAL A 48 -0.76 -0.04 -0.40
N VAL A 49 -1.62 -1.05 -0.28
CA VAL A 49 -1.84 -1.82 0.95
C VAL A 49 -1.43 -3.26 0.71
N GLU A 50 -0.69 -3.82 1.66
CA GLU A 50 -0.31 -5.23 1.69
C GLU A 50 -0.78 -5.86 3.00
N VAL A 51 -1.39 -7.04 2.90
CA VAL A 51 -1.79 -7.89 4.01
C VAL A 51 -0.72 -8.97 4.19
N VAL A 52 -0.01 -8.91 5.31
CA VAL A 52 1.04 -9.87 5.63
C VAL A 52 0.40 -11.17 6.09
N SER A 53 0.80 -12.26 5.44
CA SER A 53 0.41 -13.63 5.80
C SER A 53 1.56 -14.35 6.50
N PRO A 54 1.27 -15.41 7.29
CA PRO A 54 2.33 -16.24 7.87
C PRO A 54 3.26 -16.78 6.77
N GLY A 55 4.54 -16.43 6.83
CA GLY A 55 5.55 -16.82 5.83
C GLY A 55 5.93 -15.76 4.80
N SER A 56 5.20 -14.64 4.66
CA SER A 56 5.59 -13.50 3.80
C SER A 56 6.28 -12.36 4.57
N GLU A 57 6.40 -12.50 5.89
CA GLU A 57 6.85 -11.47 6.84
C GLU A 57 8.14 -10.75 6.43
N THR A 58 9.21 -11.47 6.11
CA THR A 58 10.50 -10.86 5.73
C THR A 58 10.41 -10.09 4.42
N THR A 59 9.68 -10.64 3.44
CA THR A 59 9.51 -10.02 2.12
C THR A 59 8.66 -8.75 2.23
N ASP A 60 7.59 -8.79 3.00
CA ASP A 60 6.68 -7.65 3.18
C ASP A 60 7.31 -6.54 4.02
N ARG A 61 8.05 -6.90 5.08
CA ARG A 61 8.66 -5.92 6.00
C ARG A 61 9.88 -5.21 5.41
N VAL A 62 10.60 -5.86 4.49
CA VAL A 62 11.89 -5.34 4.00
C VAL A 62 11.86 -5.09 2.49
N VAL A 63 11.55 -6.12 1.69
CA VAL A 63 11.72 -6.06 0.23
C VAL A 63 10.64 -5.20 -0.43
N LYS A 64 9.36 -5.41 -0.09
CA LYS A 64 8.25 -4.67 -0.70
C LYS A 64 8.30 -3.18 -0.34
N VAL A 65 8.55 -2.88 0.94
CA VAL A 65 8.71 -1.50 1.45
C VAL A 65 9.75 -0.74 0.64
N ASP A 66 10.96 -1.29 0.49
CA ASP A 66 12.05 -0.65 -0.26
C ASP A 66 11.70 -0.47 -1.75
N GLN A 67 11.11 -1.49 -2.38
CA GLN A 67 10.75 -1.41 -3.80
C GLN A 67 9.68 -0.35 -4.09
N TYR A 68 8.62 -0.28 -3.30
CA TYR A 68 7.58 0.72 -3.48
C TYR A 68 8.10 2.14 -3.19
N ALA A 69 8.98 2.30 -2.19
CA ALA A 69 9.58 3.59 -1.88
C ALA A 69 10.47 4.10 -3.02
N LYS A 70 11.32 3.21 -3.57
CA LYS A 70 12.17 3.51 -4.74
C LYS A 70 11.35 3.81 -5.99
N ALA A 71 10.23 3.12 -6.17
CA ALA A 71 9.27 3.40 -7.24
C ALA A 71 8.55 4.74 -7.06
N GLY A 72 8.62 5.37 -5.88
CA GLY A 72 8.08 6.70 -5.63
C GLY A 72 6.61 6.72 -5.24
N ILE A 73 6.04 5.58 -4.83
CA ILE A 73 4.64 5.52 -4.37
C ILE A 73 4.52 6.32 -3.07
N PRO A 74 3.58 7.29 -2.97
CA PRO A 74 3.57 8.21 -1.83
C PRO A 74 3.23 7.56 -0.48
N ILE A 75 2.33 6.57 -0.45
CA ILE A 75 1.81 6.00 0.78
C ILE A 75 1.83 4.48 0.68
N TYR A 76 2.26 3.83 1.76
CA TYR A 76 2.27 2.38 1.88
C TYR A 76 1.67 1.95 3.21
N TRP A 77 0.72 1.02 3.19
CA TRP A 77 0.14 0.46 4.41
C TRP A 77 0.43 -1.04 4.48
N ARG A 78 0.81 -1.50 5.67
CA ARG A 78 1.04 -2.91 5.96
C ARG A 78 0.07 -3.37 7.04
N VAL A 79 -0.76 -4.35 6.72
CA VAL A 79 -1.73 -4.93 7.65
C VAL A 79 -1.22 -6.29 8.09
N GLU A 80 -1.07 -6.51 9.39
CA GLU A 80 -0.60 -7.77 9.96
C GLU A 80 -1.68 -8.38 10.86
N GLN A 81 -1.79 -9.70 10.85
CA GLN A 81 -2.55 -10.44 11.85
C GLN A 81 -1.70 -10.60 13.11
N ALA A 82 -2.11 -9.98 14.22
CA ALA A 82 -1.42 -10.15 15.49
C ALA A 82 -1.77 -11.51 16.13
N ALA A 83 -0.88 -12.02 16.98
CA ALA A 83 -1.14 -13.24 17.76
C ALA A 83 -2.37 -13.12 18.69
N THR A 84 -2.79 -11.90 19.01
CA THR A 84 -4.01 -11.62 19.77
C THR A 84 -5.30 -11.82 18.96
N GLY A 85 -5.20 -12.07 17.65
CA GLY A 85 -6.33 -12.17 16.73
C GLY A 85 -6.90 -10.82 16.28
N VAL A 86 -6.33 -9.70 16.76
CA VAL A 86 -6.75 -8.35 16.35
C VAL A 86 -5.78 -7.82 15.30
N PRO A 87 -6.24 -7.48 14.08
CA PRO A 87 -5.37 -6.96 13.04
C PRO A 87 -4.73 -5.62 13.41
N ILE A 88 -3.51 -5.42 12.94
CA ILE A 88 -2.71 -4.21 13.15
C ILE A 88 -2.39 -3.62 11.78
N ALA A 89 -2.62 -2.32 11.60
CA ALA A 89 -2.21 -1.61 10.40
C ALA A 89 -1.08 -0.63 10.74
N TYR A 90 0.02 -0.75 10.01
CA TYR A 90 1.14 0.19 10.01
C TYR A 90 1.03 1.07 8.76
N THR A 91 1.05 2.38 8.92
CA THR A 91 1.05 3.32 7.80
C THR A 91 2.42 3.93 7.60
N TYR A 92 2.75 4.23 6.35
CA TYR A 92 4.04 4.76 5.95
C TYR A 92 3.85 5.86 4.92
N VAL A 93 4.66 6.92 5.02
CA VAL A 93 4.66 8.04 4.07
C VAL A 93 6.06 8.17 3.46
N LEU A 94 6.12 8.29 2.13
CA LEU A 94 7.37 8.40 1.41
C LEU A 94 8.08 9.70 1.76
N ASP A 95 9.37 9.60 2.05
CA ASP A 95 10.29 10.73 2.03
C ASP A 95 10.87 10.89 0.61
N PRO A 96 10.51 11.95 -0.13
CA PRO A 96 10.99 12.14 -1.49
C PRO A 96 12.51 12.31 -1.58
N ALA A 97 13.16 12.81 -0.52
CA ALA A 97 14.58 13.08 -0.50
C ALA A 97 15.41 11.80 -0.34
N THR A 98 14.96 10.88 0.52
CA THR A 98 15.68 9.63 0.80
C THR A 98 15.17 8.44 -0.01
N LYS A 99 14.01 8.56 -0.65
CA LYS A 99 13.30 7.45 -1.31
C LYS A 99 13.09 6.25 -0.37
N ALA A 100 12.88 6.56 0.91
CA ALA A 100 12.55 5.62 1.95
C ALA A 100 11.24 6.05 2.61
N TYR A 101 10.52 5.07 3.13
CA TYR A 101 9.32 5.34 3.91
C TYR A 101 9.68 5.79 5.34
N ARG A 102 8.92 6.75 5.86
CA ARG A 102 8.90 7.09 7.29
C ARG A 102 7.65 6.49 7.92
N ASP A 103 7.75 6.11 9.19
CA ASP A 103 6.61 5.63 9.96
C ASP A 103 5.53 6.72 10.07
N GLY A 104 4.30 6.31 9.83
CA GLY A 104 3.09 7.08 10.09
C GLY A 104 2.39 6.59 11.35
N GLU A 105 1.06 6.64 11.33
CA GLU A 105 0.22 6.13 12.40
C GLU A 105 0.13 4.60 12.39
N MET A 106 -0.12 4.04 13.58
CA MET A 106 -0.36 2.63 13.80
C MET A 106 -1.77 2.45 14.36
N PHE A 107 -2.53 1.55 13.76
CA PHE A 107 -3.91 1.27 14.13
C PHE A 107 -4.08 -0.18 14.57
N THR A 108 -5.04 -0.45 15.44
CA THR A 108 -5.38 -1.80 15.91
C THR A 108 -6.89 -1.96 15.91
N GLY A 109 -7.38 -3.04 15.30
CA GLY A 109 -8.81 -3.35 15.18
C GLY A 109 -9.58 -2.47 14.18
N ALA A 110 -9.35 -1.16 14.16
CA ALA A 110 -9.96 -0.26 13.18
C ALA A 110 -8.98 0.83 12.74
N ILE A 111 -8.98 1.12 11.43
CA ILE A 111 -8.24 2.24 10.83
C ILE A 111 -9.12 3.48 10.86
N LYS A 112 -8.57 4.59 11.34
CA LYS A 112 -9.15 5.93 11.21
C LYS A 112 -8.09 6.88 10.68
N ALA A 113 -7.84 6.82 9.39
CA ALA A 113 -6.82 7.65 8.74
C ALA A 113 -7.46 8.89 8.12
N ALA A 114 -6.79 10.03 8.22
CA ALA A 114 -7.16 11.25 7.51
C ALA A 114 -6.44 11.40 6.15
N VAL A 115 -5.38 10.61 5.93
CA VAL A 115 -4.47 10.69 4.79
C VAL A 115 -4.39 9.31 4.13
N PRO A 116 -4.42 9.20 2.78
CA PRO A 116 -4.58 10.30 1.81
C PRO A 116 -6.00 10.88 1.76
N PHE A 117 -6.97 10.19 2.33
CA PHE A 117 -8.36 10.64 2.45
C PHE A 117 -8.90 10.17 3.80
N SER A 118 -9.94 10.84 4.29
CA SER A 118 -10.64 10.39 5.49
C SER A 118 -11.26 9.02 5.24
N VAL A 119 -10.84 8.03 6.02
CA VAL A 119 -11.31 6.65 5.91
C VAL A 119 -11.44 6.02 7.30
N ALA A 120 -12.54 5.32 7.51
CA ALA A 120 -12.79 4.50 8.68
C ALA A 120 -13.07 3.06 8.22
N VAL A 121 -12.21 2.11 8.60
CA VAL A 121 -12.35 0.69 8.25
C VAL A 121 -12.25 -0.13 9.53
N ASP A 122 -13.23 -0.98 9.79
CA ASP A 122 -13.16 -2.00 10.81
C ASP A 122 -12.43 -3.23 10.24
N LEU A 123 -11.27 -3.58 10.80
CA LEU A 123 -10.46 -4.71 10.35
C LEU A 123 -10.95 -6.04 10.96
N GLY A 124 -11.78 -6.01 11.99
CA GLY A 124 -12.31 -7.21 12.66
C GLY A 124 -13.65 -7.69 12.12
N ALA A 125 -14.24 -6.97 11.17
CA ALA A 125 -15.59 -7.24 10.66
C ALA A 125 -15.63 -8.08 9.36
N VAL A 126 -14.58 -8.83 9.04
CA VAL A 126 -14.46 -9.65 7.83
C VAL A 126 -14.77 -11.12 8.10
#